data_AF-A0A9D7ETX2-F1
#
_entry.id   AF-A0A9D7ETX2-F1
#
_cell.length_a   1.000
_cell.length_b   1.000
_cell.length_c   1.000
_cell.angle_alpha   90.00
_cell.angle_beta   90.00
_cell.angle_gamma   90.00
#
_symmetry.space_group_name_H-M   'P 1'
#
loop_
_entity.id
_entity.type
_entity.pdbx_description
1 polymer ?
#
loop_
_entity_poly.entity_id
_entity_poly.type
_entity_poly.pdbx_seq_one_letter_code
_entity_poly.pdbx_strand_id
1 'polypeptide(L)'
;MAILNFQKPDKIILQKANDFEAQFEFRPLEPGYGVTIGNALRRVLLNSLEGHAIIGVKIEGVEHEFATMKGISEDVVEIFLNLKQIRFKKIVDHDVANEKIILSIKNRTEFTAGMLGESTHSFQIMNPDLLICTLDSSARMDIELTIGKGRGYVPAEDNKVKDAPLGYIPIDAIFTPIKNVKYTIENTRVEQRTDFEKLIMEVSTDGTIHPEEAVKQASRILIQHLMIITDENITFDNKEEKKEDMVDEQTLQLRKVLKTPLEDLDLSVRAFNCLKAAKINSLSELVQYEQEDLMKFRNFGQKSLSEIEQVLTERGLSFGMDLPKLGIDPSEF
;
A
#
# COMPACT_ATOMS: atom_id res chain seq x y z
N MET A 1 -4.94 37.11 -0.47
CA MET A 1 -5.57 36.11 -1.35
C MET A 1 -5.94 34.95 -0.44
N ALA A 2 -7.23 34.69 -0.21
CA ALA A 2 -7.61 33.54 0.59
C ALA A 2 -7.07 32.29 -0.10
N ILE A 3 -6.25 31.52 0.61
CA ILE A 3 -5.80 30.20 0.15
C ILE A 3 -7.10 29.42 -0.08
N LEU A 4 -7.43 29.16 -1.35
CA LEU A 4 -8.56 28.34 -1.71
C LEU A 4 -8.29 26.95 -1.14
N ASN A 5 -8.96 26.62 -0.03
CA ASN A 5 -8.93 25.27 0.52
C ASN A 5 -9.43 24.33 -0.58
N PHE A 6 -8.55 23.43 -1.02
CA PHE A 6 -8.87 22.40 -2.02
C PHE A 6 -10.12 21.65 -1.57
N GLN A 7 -11.20 21.74 -2.35
CA GLN A 7 -12.48 21.19 -1.91
C GLN A 7 -12.49 19.69 -2.17
N LYS A 8 -12.46 18.90 -1.08
CA LYS A 8 -12.52 17.44 -1.13
C LYS A 8 -13.99 17.01 -1.08
N PRO A 9 -14.36 15.94 -1.80
CA PRO A 9 -15.68 15.35 -1.65
C PRO A 9 -15.80 14.72 -0.26
N ASP A 10 -16.85 15.09 0.49
CA ASP A 10 -17.05 14.62 1.85
C ASP A 10 -17.48 13.14 1.90
N LYS A 11 -18.29 12.70 0.93
CA LYS A 11 -18.83 11.33 0.85
C LYS A 11 -19.11 10.92 -0.60
N ILE A 12 -18.89 9.64 -0.89
CA ILE A 12 -19.34 9.00 -2.13
C ILE A 12 -20.81 8.61 -1.95
N ILE A 13 -21.66 9.00 -2.89
CA ILE A 13 -23.08 8.68 -2.86
C ILE A 13 -23.32 7.47 -3.77
N LEU A 14 -23.92 6.42 -3.22
CA LEU A 14 -24.40 5.27 -3.98
C LEU A 14 -25.81 5.59 -4.48
N GLN A 15 -25.99 5.80 -5.80
CA GLN A 15 -27.30 6.15 -6.35
C GLN A 15 -28.15 4.91 -6.62
N LYS A 16 -27.55 3.89 -7.21
CA LYS A 16 -28.19 2.63 -7.59
C LYS A 16 -27.22 1.50 -7.28
N ALA A 17 -27.71 0.45 -6.63
CA ALA A 17 -26.94 -0.76 -6.43
C ALA A 17 -27.86 -1.97 -6.48
N ASN A 18 -27.47 -2.91 -7.32
CA ASN A 18 -27.90 -4.29 -7.33
C ASN A 18 -26.67 -5.15 -7.02
N ASP A 19 -26.88 -6.45 -6.82
CA ASP A 19 -25.77 -7.38 -6.53
C ASP A 19 -24.71 -7.43 -7.64
N PHE A 20 -25.07 -7.06 -8.87
CA PHE A 20 -24.19 -7.11 -10.04
C PHE A 20 -23.73 -5.74 -10.54
N GLU A 21 -24.51 -4.68 -10.32
CA GLU A 21 -24.27 -3.35 -10.91
C GLU A 21 -24.46 -2.25 -9.88
N ALA A 22 -23.56 -1.26 -9.87
CA ALA A 22 -23.71 -0.09 -9.03
C ALA A 22 -23.28 1.20 -9.72
N GLN A 23 -23.93 2.29 -9.34
CA GLN A 23 -23.63 3.65 -9.79
C GLN A 23 -23.18 4.50 -8.59
N PHE A 24 -21.95 5.00 -8.68
CA PHE A 24 -21.29 5.83 -7.67
C PHE A 24 -21.22 7.27 -8.16
N GLU A 25 -21.52 8.21 -7.28
CA GLU A 25 -21.41 9.64 -7.53
C GLU A 25 -20.37 10.26 -6.61
N PHE A 26 -19.37 10.93 -7.20
CA PHE A 26 -18.35 11.70 -6.51
C PHE A 26 -18.58 13.18 -6.80
N ARG A 27 -18.91 13.94 -5.75
CA ARG A 27 -19.05 15.41 -5.80
C ARG A 27 -18.79 16.03 -4.42
N PRO A 28 -18.34 17.29 -4.35
CA PRO A 28 -17.75 18.07 -5.45
C PRO A 28 -16.30 17.67 -5.74
N LEU A 29 -15.88 17.78 -7.00
CA LEU A 29 -14.49 17.62 -7.43
C LEU A 29 -14.01 18.91 -8.09
N GLU A 30 -12.75 19.27 -7.87
CA GLU A 30 -12.12 20.37 -8.61
C GLU A 30 -12.07 20.07 -10.13
N PRO A 31 -12.05 21.10 -10.99
CA PRO A 31 -11.94 20.92 -12.44
C PRO A 31 -10.76 19.99 -12.82
N GLY A 32 -11.00 19.01 -13.67
CA GLY A 32 -10.03 18.00 -14.12
C GLY A 32 -9.81 16.82 -13.18
N TYR A 33 -10.24 16.90 -11.91
CA TYR A 33 -10.12 15.76 -10.98
C TYR A 33 -11.10 14.63 -11.31
N GLY A 34 -12.24 14.92 -11.95
CA GLY A 34 -13.18 13.89 -12.41
C GLY A 34 -12.53 12.92 -13.39
N VAL A 35 -11.78 13.43 -14.37
CA VAL A 35 -11.04 12.59 -15.34
C VAL A 35 -9.94 11.80 -14.64
N THR A 36 -9.20 12.46 -13.75
CA THR A 36 -8.06 11.86 -13.05
C THR A 36 -8.49 10.68 -12.19
N ILE A 37 -9.49 10.90 -11.32
CA ILE A 37 -10.02 9.86 -10.42
C ILE A 37 -10.75 8.79 -11.23
N GLY A 38 -11.58 9.19 -12.20
CA GLY A 38 -12.36 8.27 -13.03
C GLY A 38 -11.49 7.29 -13.80
N ASN A 39 -10.45 7.79 -14.50
CA ASN A 39 -9.51 6.94 -15.22
C ASN A 39 -8.65 6.07 -14.29
N ALA A 40 -8.17 6.62 -13.18
CA ALA A 40 -7.36 5.85 -12.22
C ALA A 40 -8.14 4.66 -11.66
N LEU A 41 -9.34 4.91 -11.11
CA LEU A 41 -10.20 3.85 -10.59
C LEU A 41 -10.62 2.84 -11.66
N ARG A 42 -10.98 3.31 -12.87
CA ARG A 42 -11.33 2.42 -13.99
C ARG A 42 -10.21 1.44 -14.34
N ARG A 43 -8.95 1.91 -14.38
CA ARG A 43 -7.80 1.05 -14.68
C ARG A 43 -7.55 0.00 -13.59
N VAL A 44 -7.64 0.40 -12.32
CA VAL A 44 -7.42 -0.51 -11.20
C VAL A 44 -8.55 -1.56 -11.12
N LEU A 45 -9.80 -1.14 -11.27
CA LEU A 45 -10.96 -2.04 -11.26
C LEU A 45 -10.85 -3.14 -12.33
N LEU A 46 -10.47 -2.79 -13.56
CA LEU A 46 -10.42 -3.77 -14.66
C LEU A 46 -9.26 -4.77 -14.54
N ASN A 47 -8.11 -4.37 -13.97
CA ASN A 47 -6.87 -5.17 -14.07
C ASN A 47 -6.31 -5.66 -12.74
N SER A 48 -6.56 -4.98 -11.62
CA SER A 48 -5.80 -5.18 -10.38
C SER A 48 -6.55 -5.94 -9.29
N LEU A 49 -7.85 -6.19 -9.48
CA LEU A 49 -8.62 -6.98 -8.53
C LEU A 49 -8.25 -8.47 -8.62
N GLU A 50 -8.23 -9.11 -7.48
CA GLU A 50 -7.97 -10.54 -7.35
C GLU A 50 -9.22 -11.34 -7.70
N GLY A 51 -9.02 -12.47 -8.36
CA GLY A 51 -10.06 -13.46 -8.60
C GLY A 51 -9.49 -14.83 -8.87
N HIS A 52 -10.39 -15.76 -9.16
CA HIS A 52 -10.07 -17.17 -9.35
C HIS A 52 -10.61 -17.64 -10.69
N ALA A 53 -9.78 -18.37 -11.43
CA ALA A 53 -10.12 -18.89 -12.74
C ALA A 53 -9.43 -20.23 -12.97
N ILE A 54 -9.93 -20.99 -13.94
CA ILE A 54 -9.29 -22.24 -14.37
C ILE A 54 -8.02 -21.87 -15.15
N ILE A 55 -6.87 -22.39 -14.69
CA ILE A 55 -5.55 -22.16 -15.31
C ILE A 55 -5.13 -23.32 -16.20
N GLY A 56 -5.70 -24.50 -15.99
CA GLY A 56 -5.43 -25.64 -16.85
C GLY A 56 -6.38 -26.80 -16.62
N VAL A 57 -6.43 -27.65 -17.63
CA VAL A 57 -7.42 -28.71 -17.78
C VAL A 57 -6.70 -29.97 -18.23
N LYS A 58 -7.07 -31.10 -17.65
CA LYS A 58 -6.63 -32.42 -18.09
C LYS A 58 -7.87 -33.28 -18.32
N ILE A 59 -8.04 -33.78 -19.53
CA ILE A 59 -9.17 -34.64 -19.91
C ILE A 59 -8.61 -35.99 -20.35
N GLU A 60 -9.22 -37.08 -19.88
CA GLU A 60 -8.81 -38.42 -20.29
C GLU A 60 -9.10 -38.64 -21.79
N GLY A 61 -8.08 -39.03 -22.55
CA GLY A 61 -8.19 -39.28 -24.00
C GLY A 61 -7.98 -38.06 -24.89
N VAL A 62 -7.67 -36.88 -24.32
CA VAL A 62 -7.33 -35.66 -25.07
C VAL A 62 -5.85 -35.33 -24.89
N GLU A 63 -5.08 -35.38 -25.96
CA GLU A 63 -3.65 -35.06 -25.95
C GLU A 63 -3.34 -33.58 -26.25
N HIS A 64 -4.22 -32.92 -27.02
CA HIS A 64 -4.04 -31.54 -27.48
C HIS A 64 -5.37 -30.80 -27.61
N GLU A 65 -5.37 -29.47 -27.61
CA GLU A 65 -6.60 -28.66 -27.63
C GLU A 65 -7.49 -28.83 -28.89
N PHE A 66 -6.93 -29.31 -30.00
CA PHE A 66 -7.66 -29.52 -31.26
C PHE A 66 -8.27 -30.92 -31.41
N ALA A 67 -8.28 -31.72 -30.35
CA ALA A 67 -8.80 -33.09 -30.44
C ALA A 67 -10.34 -33.08 -30.40
N THR A 68 -10.93 -34.12 -30.98
CA THR A 68 -12.37 -34.39 -30.90
C THR A 68 -12.60 -35.58 -29.98
N MET A 69 -13.62 -35.52 -29.13
CA MET A 69 -13.98 -36.62 -28.25
C MET A 69 -15.18 -37.39 -28.81
N LYS A 70 -15.12 -38.72 -28.79
CA LYS A 70 -16.21 -39.56 -29.28
C LYS A 70 -17.39 -39.51 -28.29
N GLY A 71 -18.57 -39.11 -28.78
CA GLY A 71 -19.79 -39.05 -27.97
C GLY A 71 -19.98 -37.72 -27.22
N ILE A 72 -19.26 -36.67 -27.61
CA ILE A 72 -19.48 -35.30 -27.16
C ILE A 72 -19.75 -34.46 -28.41
N SER A 73 -20.74 -33.56 -28.34
CA SER A 73 -21.18 -32.79 -29.51
C SER A 73 -20.22 -31.64 -29.86
N GLU A 74 -19.61 -31.04 -28.84
CA GLU A 74 -18.72 -29.88 -28.93
C GLU A 74 -17.24 -30.29 -29.07
N ASP A 75 -16.47 -29.46 -29.76
CA ASP A 75 -15.01 -29.61 -29.87
C ASP A 75 -14.31 -29.22 -28.56
N VAL A 76 -13.11 -29.77 -28.31
CA VAL A 76 -12.33 -29.45 -27.09
C VAL A 76 -12.05 -27.94 -26.96
N VAL A 77 -11.85 -27.23 -28.07
CA VAL A 77 -11.69 -25.77 -28.08
C VAL A 77 -12.93 -25.06 -27.53
N GLU A 78 -14.13 -25.49 -27.94
CA GLU A 78 -15.39 -24.91 -27.50
C GLU A 78 -15.63 -25.19 -26.01
N ILE A 79 -15.31 -26.41 -25.57
CA ILE A 79 -15.33 -26.77 -24.14
C ILE A 79 -14.42 -25.83 -23.34
N PHE A 80 -13.19 -25.57 -23.80
CA PHE A 80 -12.28 -24.64 -23.13
C PHE A 80 -12.80 -23.21 -23.12
N LEU A 81 -13.45 -22.73 -24.19
CA LEU A 81 -14.10 -21.42 -24.21
C LEU A 81 -15.26 -21.33 -23.21
N ASN A 82 -16.05 -22.40 -23.06
CA ASN A 82 -17.13 -22.45 -22.08
C ASN A 82 -16.58 -22.52 -20.65
N LEU A 83 -15.52 -23.30 -20.40
CA LEU A 83 -14.86 -23.37 -19.09
C LEU A 83 -14.32 -21.99 -18.64
N LYS A 84 -13.78 -21.18 -19.56
CA LYS A 84 -13.31 -19.81 -19.27
C LYS A 84 -14.44 -18.85 -18.82
N GLN A 85 -15.69 -19.17 -19.11
CA GLN A 85 -16.84 -18.35 -18.72
C GLN A 85 -17.34 -18.66 -17.30
N ILE A 86 -16.85 -19.73 -16.66
CA ILE A 86 -17.22 -20.06 -15.28
C ILE A 86 -16.69 -19.01 -14.32
N ARG A 87 -17.49 -18.67 -13.30
CA ARG A 87 -17.14 -17.67 -12.27
C ARG A 87 -17.14 -18.29 -10.90
N PHE A 88 -15.99 -18.17 -10.22
CA PHE A 88 -15.73 -18.76 -8.92
C PHE A 88 -15.71 -17.70 -7.83
N LYS A 89 -16.59 -17.86 -6.85
CA LYS A 89 -16.60 -17.10 -5.60
C LYS A 89 -16.06 -17.96 -4.47
N LYS A 90 -14.96 -17.52 -3.88
CA LYS A 90 -14.34 -18.20 -2.75
C LYS A 90 -15.24 -18.12 -1.51
N ILE A 91 -15.52 -19.25 -0.86
CA ILE A 91 -16.30 -19.33 0.40
C ILE A 91 -15.38 -19.49 1.60
N VAL A 92 -14.31 -20.27 1.46
CA VAL A 92 -13.40 -20.61 2.58
C VAL A 92 -12.37 -19.50 2.79
N ASP A 93 -12.11 -19.13 4.05
CA ASP A 93 -11.24 -17.98 4.38
C ASP A 93 -9.73 -18.29 4.21
N HIS A 94 -9.33 -19.57 4.13
CA HIS A 94 -7.94 -19.96 3.89
C HIS A 94 -7.49 -19.62 2.47
N ASP A 95 -6.23 -19.16 2.32
CA ASP A 95 -5.66 -18.80 1.02
C ASP A 95 -5.29 -20.05 0.21
N VAL A 96 -6.25 -20.54 -0.58
CA VAL A 96 -6.04 -21.63 -1.53
C VAL A 96 -5.47 -21.04 -2.81
N ALA A 97 -4.14 -21.06 -2.94
CA ALA A 97 -3.46 -20.53 -4.12
C ALA A 97 -3.78 -21.34 -5.39
N ASN A 98 -3.87 -22.66 -5.26
CA ASN A 98 -4.24 -23.59 -6.32
C ASN A 98 -5.14 -24.70 -5.78
N GLU A 99 -6.20 -25.03 -6.50
CA GLU A 99 -7.09 -26.15 -6.19
C GLU A 99 -7.29 -27.04 -7.42
N LYS A 100 -7.37 -28.34 -7.19
CA LYS A 100 -7.66 -29.32 -8.24
C LYS A 100 -9.02 -29.94 -8.00
N ILE A 101 -9.88 -29.88 -9.01
CA ILE A 101 -11.20 -30.49 -9.00
C ILE A 101 -11.19 -31.64 -10.00
N ILE A 102 -11.54 -32.84 -9.55
CA ILE A 102 -11.62 -34.03 -10.39
C ILE A 102 -13.09 -34.42 -10.49
N LEU A 103 -13.62 -34.51 -11.71
CA LEU A 103 -14.98 -34.97 -11.96
C LEU A 103 -15.02 -36.12 -12.96
N SER A 104 -15.90 -37.06 -12.66
CA SER A 104 -16.25 -38.19 -13.52
C SER A 104 -17.72 -38.10 -13.89
N ILE A 105 -18.01 -37.76 -15.14
CA ILE A 105 -19.38 -37.61 -15.65
C ILE A 105 -19.75 -38.90 -16.41
N LYS A 106 -20.86 -39.52 -15.99
CA LYS A 106 -21.40 -40.77 -16.57
C LYS A 106 -22.92 -40.69 -16.71
N ASN A 107 -23.46 -41.25 -17.79
CA ASN A 107 -24.90 -41.39 -18.04
C ASN A 107 -25.69 -40.07 -17.95
N ARG A 108 -25.06 -38.94 -18.28
CA ARG A 108 -25.72 -37.63 -18.35
C ARG A 108 -25.64 -37.11 -19.77
N THR A 109 -26.66 -36.36 -20.16
CA THR A 109 -26.74 -35.74 -21.48
C THR A 109 -26.13 -34.34 -21.53
N GLU A 110 -26.03 -33.67 -20.37
CA GLU A 110 -25.55 -32.29 -20.28
C GLU A 110 -24.53 -32.18 -19.14
N PHE A 111 -23.45 -31.45 -19.38
CA PHE A 111 -22.49 -31.03 -18.37
C PHE A 111 -22.62 -29.53 -18.14
N THR A 112 -23.13 -29.16 -16.97
CA THR A 112 -23.32 -27.76 -16.57
C THR A 112 -22.30 -27.35 -15.51
N ALA A 113 -22.03 -26.05 -15.43
CA ALA A 113 -21.15 -25.49 -14.42
C ALA A 113 -21.64 -25.76 -12.98
N GLY A 114 -22.95 -25.89 -12.76
CA GLY A 114 -23.49 -26.28 -11.44
C GLY A 114 -22.94 -27.60 -10.91
N MET A 115 -22.64 -28.57 -11.79
CA MET A 115 -22.06 -29.87 -11.41
C MET A 115 -20.64 -29.73 -10.85
N LEU A 116 -19.88 -28.73 -11.30
CA LEU A 116 -18.56 -28.41 -10.74
C LEU A 116 -18.67 -27.88 -9.30
N GLY A 117 -19.76 -27.16 -9.01
CA GLY A 117 -20.03 -26.57 -7.71
C GLY A 117 -20.36 -27.62 -6.65
N GLU A 118 -21.06 -28.70 -7.03
CA GLU A 118 -21.32 -29.84 -6.12
C GLU A 118 -20.04 -30.58 -5.71
N SER A 119 -19.02 -30.60 -6.58
CA SER A 119 -17.76 -31.29 -6.32
C SER A 119 -16.79 -30.46 -5.46
N THR A 120 -17.04 -29.16 -5.29
CA THR A 120 -16.08 -28.23 -4.72
C THR A 120 -16.62 -27.63 -3.43
N HIS A 121 -15.86 -27.73 -2.34
CA HIS A 121 -16.26 -27.16 -1.05
C HIS A 121 -15.70 -25.73 -0.84
N SER A 122 -14.64 -25.38 -1.56
CA SER A 122 -13.92 -24.10 -1.39
C SER A 122 -14.54 -22.94 -2.19
N PHE A 123 -15.19 -23.26 -3.31
CA PHE A 123 -15.66 -22.29 -4.29
C PHE A 123 -17.15 -22.49 -4.58
N GLN A 124 -17.89 -21.39 -4.55
CA GLN A 124 -19.25 -21.28 -5.06
C GLN A 124 -19.19 -20.84 -6.52
N ILE A 125 -20.00 -21.47 -7.36
CA ILE A 125 -20.12 -21.07 -8.77
C ILE A 125 -21.27 -20.07 -8.90
N MET A 126 -20.99 -18.92 -9.50
CA MET A 126 -21.98 -17.83 -9.65
C MET A 126 -22.91 -18.04 -10.86
N ASN A 127 -22.51 -18.87 -11.83
CA ASN A 127 -23.27 -19.17 -13.05
C ASN A 127 -23.53 -20.67 -13.23
N PRO A 128 -24.38 -21.28 -12.37
CA PRO A 128 -24.61 -22.73 -12.39
C PRO A 128 -25.28 -23.24 -13.67
N ASP A 129 -26.08 -22.41 -14.34
CA ASP A 129 -26.85 -22.77 -15.54
C ASP A 129 -26.01 -22.80 -16.82
N LEU A 130 -24.72 -22.45 -16.76
CA LEU A 130 -23.85 -22.44 -17.93
C LEU A 130 -23.62 -23.88 -18.42
N LEU A 131 -24.07 -24.17 -19.65
CA LEU A 131 -23.77 -25.41 -20.34
C LEU A 131 -22.31 -25.41 -20.82
N ILE A 132 -21.56 -26.44 -20.46
CA ILE A 132 -20.16 -26.62 -20.87
C ILE A 132 -20.10 -27.49 -22.12
N CYS A 133 -20.77 -28.65 -22.09
CA CYS A 133 -20.89 -29.55 -23.23
C CYS A 133 -22.08 -30.50 -23.10
N THR A 134 -22.42 -31.12 -24.22
CA THR A 134 -23.49 -32.10 -24.39
C THR A 134 -22.88 -33.47 -24.66
N LEU A 135 -23.23 -34.46 -23.84
CA LEU A 135 -22.72 -35.82 -23.93
C LEU A 135 -23.80 -36.79 -24.44
N ASP A 136 -23.37 -37.78 -25.21
CA ASP A 136 -24.23 -38.92 -25.57
C ASP A 136 -24.47 -39.82 -24.35
N SER A 137 -25.60 -40.54 -24.35
CA SER A 137 -26.01 -41.41 -23.22
C SER A 137 -25.00 -42.53 -22.87
N SER A 138 -24.08 -42.85 -23.78
CA SER A 138 -23.03 -43.87 -23.60
C SER A 138 -21.64 -43.28 -23.34
N ALA A 139 -21.49 -41.96 -23.40
CA ALA A 139 -20.22 -41.29 -23.23
C ALA A 139 -19.85 -41.15 -21.75
N ARG A 140 -18.54 -41.21 -21.48
CA ARG A 140 -17.95 -40.95 -20.18
C ARG A 140 -16.88 -39.89 -20.37
N MET A 141 -16.86 -38.90 -19.48
CA MET A 141 -15.84 -37.85 -19.47
C MET A 141 -15.24 -37.76 -18.08
N ASP A 142 -13.92 -37.91 -18.01
CA ASP A 142 -13.14 -37.69 -16.80
C ASP A 142 -12.28 -36.43 -17.01
N ILE A 143 -12.54 -35.41 -16.19
CA ILE A 143 -11.91 -34.09 -16.29
C ILE A 143 -11.30 -33.68 -14.94
N GLU A 144 -10.05 -33.24 -14.99
CA GLU A 144 -9.34 -32.60 -13.88
C GLU A 144 -9.13 -31.12 -14.24
N LEU A 145 -9.71 -30.24 -13.44
CA LEU A 145 -9.58 -28.79 -13.54
C LEU A 145 -8.62 -28.28 -12.48
N THR A 146 -7.70 -27.41 -12.87
CA THR A 146 -6.86 -26.67 -11.92
C THR A 146 -7.32 -25.23 -11.86
N ILE A 147 -7.77 -24.79 -10.69
CA ILE A 147 -8.11 -23.39 -10.40
C ILE A 147 -6.90 -22.72 -9.79
N GLY A 148 -6.57 -21.53 -10.27
CA GLY A 148 -5.55 -20.67 -9.69
C GLY A 148 -6.14 -19.35 -9.17
N LYS A 149 -5.38 -18.70 -8.30
CA LYS A 149 -5.60 -17.30 -7.90
C LYS A 149 -4.72 -16.38 -8.74
N GLY A 150 -5.28 -15.28 -9.21
CA GLY A 150 -4.54 -14.32 -10.03
C GLY A 150 -5.20 -12.95 -10.13
N ARG A 151 -4.67 -12.11 -11.01
CA ARG A 151 -5.17 -10.76 -11.31
C ARG A 151 -5.17 -10.54 -12.82
N GLY A 152 -6.16 -9.82 -13.32
CA GLY A 152 -6.26 -9.48 -14.74
C GLY A 152 -6.40 -10.70 -15.65
N TYR A 153 -5.72 -10.66 -16.78
CA TYR A 153 -5.69 -11.72 -17.79
C TYR A 153 -4.29 -12.33 -17.85
N VAL A 154 -4.21 -13.66 -17.82
CA VAL A 154 -2.95 -14.40 -17.96
C VAL A 154 -3.09 -15.38 -19.12
N PRO A 155 -2.22 -15.31 -20.14
CA PRO A 155 -2.27 -16.21 -21.28
C PRO A 155 -1.87 -17.64 -20.89
N ALA A 156 -2.33 -18.62 -21.67
CA ALA A 156 -2.03 -20.03 -21.44
C ALA A 156 -0.54 -20.35 -21.36
N GLU A 157 0.32 -19.60 -22.07
CA GLU A 157 1.77 -19.80 -22.06
C GLU A 157 2.39 -19.55 -20.68
N ASP A 158 1.90 -18.55 -19.97
CA ASP A 158 2.37 -18.17 -18.63
C ASP A 158 1.83 -19.12 -17.55
N ASN A 159 0.72 -19.82 -17.82
CA ASN A 159 0.15 -20.83 -16.94
C ASN A 159 0.83 -22.20 -17.05
N LYS A 160 1.87 -22.35 -17.89
CA LYS A 160 2.59 -23.63 -18.06
C LYS A 160 3.35 -24.00 -16.79
N VAL A 161 2.97 -25.13 -16.20
CA VAL A 161 3.70 -25.72 -15.07
C VAL A 161 4.88 -26.55 -15.59
N LYS A 162 6.09 -26.35 -15.04
CA LYS A 162 7.32 -27.04 -15.48
C LYS A 162 7.27 -28.56 -15.34
N ASP A 163 6.54 -29.06 -14.33
CA ASP A 163 6.33 -30.48 -14.07
C ASP A 163 4.88 -30.91 -14.38
N ALA A 164 4.31 -30.37 -15.46
CA ALA A 164 2.94 -30.71 -15.85
C ALA A 164 2.82 -32.20 -16.23
N PRO A 165 1.80 -32.91 -15.70
CA PRO A 165 1.56 -34.29 -16.08
C PRO A 165 1.16 -34.38 -17.56
N LEU A 166 1.46 -35.52 -18.19
CA LEU A 166 1.09 -35.78 -19.58
C LEU A 166 -0.44 -35.60 -19.76
N GLY A 167 -0.83 -34.83 -20.79
CA GLY A 167 -2.23 -34.48 -21.07
C GLY A 167 -2.76 -33.25 -20.31
N TYR A 168 -1.92 -32.53 -19.55
CA TYR A 168 -2.29 -31.24 -18.97
C TYR A 168 -2.20 -30.13 -20.03
N ILE A 169 -3.34 -29.49 -20.31
CA ILE A 169 -3.46 -28.41 -21.27
C ILE A 169 -3.69 -27.10 -20.48
N PRO A 170 -2.72 -26.16 -20.50
CA PRO A 170 -2.92 -24.86 -19.89
C PRO A 170 -3.92 -24.05 -20.72
N ILE A 171 -4.75 -23.25 -20.05
CA ILE A 171 -5.71 -22.38 -20.71
C ILE A 171 -5.51 -20.94 -20.25
N ASP A 172 -6.00 -19.99 -21.06
CA ASP A 172 -6.00 -18.59 -20.65
C ASP A 172 -6.92 -18.38 -19.45
N ALA A 173 -6.45 -17.64 -18.46
CA ALA A 173 -7.17 -17.40 -17.23
C ALA A 173 -7.63 -15.93 -17.14
N ILE A 174 -8.92 -15.74 -16.90
CA ILE A 174 -9.55 -14.43 -16.70
C ILE A 174 -9.90 -14.31 -15.22
N PHE A 175 -9.03 -13.66 -14.45
CA PHE A 175 -9.21 -13.49 -13.01
C PHE A 175 -10.03 -12.24 -12.65
N THR A 176 -10.30 -11.35 -13.60
CA THR A 176 -11.00 -10.10 -13.30
C THR A 176 -12.50 -10.34 -13.04
N PRO A 177 -13.03 -9.95 -11.86
CA PRO A 177 -14.45 -10.07 -11.55
C PRO A 177 -15.31 -8.94 -12.15
N ILE A 178 -14.66 -7.95 -12.79
CA ILE A 178 -15.29 -6.77 -13.37
C ILE A 178 -15.55 -6.99 -14.85
N LYS A 179 -16.82 -6.88 -15.26
CA LYS A 179 -17.23 -6.99 -16.67
C LYS A 179 -17.06 -5.67 -17.39
N ASN A 180 -17.48 -4.58 -16.76
CA ASN A 180 -17.45 -3.27 -17.39
C ASN A 180 -17.38 -2.14 -16.36
N VAL A 181 -16.69 -1.06 -16.74
CA VAL A 181 -16.63 0.19 -15.98
C VAL A 181 -16.76 1.35 -16.94
N LYS A 182 -17.79 2.16 -16.72
CA LYS A 182 -18.05 3.41 -17.44
C LYS A 182 -17.99 4.56 -16.45
N TYR A 183 -17.57 5.72 -16.92
CA TYR A 183 -17.69 6.93 -16.13
C TYR A 183 -18.08 8.11 -17.02
N THR A 184 -18.84 9.03 -16.43
CA THR A 184 -19.30 10.27 -17.05
C THR A 184 -18.98 11.41 -16.09
N ILE A 185 -18.61 12.55 -16.65
CA ILE A 185 -18.32 13.76 -15.88
C ILE A 185 -19.38 14.79 -16.23
N GLU A 186 -19.97 15.38 -15.20
CA GLU A 186 -20.96 16.44 -15.33
C GLU A 186 -20.55 17.63 -14.46
N ASN A 187 -20.95 18.85 -14.84
CA ASN A 187 -20.68 20.02 -14.01
C ASN A 187 -21.63 20.06 -12.82
N THR A 188 -21.12 20.47 -11.67
CA THR A 188 -21.89 20.67 -10.45
C THR A 188 -21.66 22.07 -9.90
N ARG A 189 -22.72 22.64 -9.32
CA ARG A 189 -22.67 23.97 -8.70
C ARG A 189 -22.45 23.81 -7.20
N VAL A 190 -21.42 24.47 -6.69
CA VAL A 190 -21.15 24.60 -5.26
C VAL A 190 -21.24 26.08 -4.92
N GLU A 191 -22.26 26.44 -4.15
CA GLU A 191 -22.54 27.83 -3.77
C GLU A 191 -22.67 28.77 -4.99
N GLN A 192 -21.70 29.68 -5.16
CA GLN A 192 -21.65 30.64 -6.26
C GLN A 192 -20.83 30.14 -7.46
N ARG A 193 -20.04 29.07 -7.30
CA ARG A 193 -19.16 28.51 -8.33
C ARG A 193 -19.83 27.35 -9.06
N THR A 194 -19.72 27.32 -10.38
CA THR A 194 -20.37 26.33 -11.27
C THR A 194 -19.37 25.47 -12.05
N ASP A 195 -18.08 25.63 -11.79
CA ASP A 195 -16.96 24.99 -12.47
C ASP A 195 -16.53 23.67 -11.82
N PHE A 196 -17.10 23.29 -10.67
CA PHE A 196 -16.84 21.99 -10.07
C PHE A 196 -17.37 20.84 -10.92
N GLU A 197 -16.71 19.70 -10.81
CA GLU A 197 -17.05 18.46 -11.50
C GLU A 197 -17.78 17.49 -10.56
N LYS A 198 -18.64 16.69 -11.16
CA LYS A 198 -19.29 15.52 -10.59
C LYS A 198 -18.91 14.33 -11.46
N LEU A 199 -18.31 13.32 -10.86
CA LEU A 199 -17.98 12.06 -11.52
C LEU A 199 -19.06 11.03 -11.20
N ILE A 200 -19.70 10.50 -12.23
CA ILE A 200 -20.65 9.38 -12.14
C ILE A 200 -19.94 8.15 -12.69
N MET A 201 -19.78 7.11 -11.87
CA MET A 201 -19.12 5.87 -12.24
C MET A 201 -20.09 4.70 -12.17
N GLU A 202 -20.23 3.96 -13.26
CA GLU A 202 -21.05 2.76 -13.37
C GLU A 202 -20.14 1.53 -13.43
N VAL A 203 -20.31 0.62 -12.48
CA VAL A 203 -19.50 -0.60 -12.34
C VAL A 203 -20.42 -1.81 -12.48
N SER A 204 -20.08 -2.71 -13.40
CA SER A 204 -20.77 -3.99 -13.62
C SER A 204 -19.82 -5.14 -13.33
N THR A 205 -20.27 -6.06 -12.48
CA THR A 205 -19.52 -7.21 -11.95
C THR A 205 -20.16 -8.51 -12.40
N ASP A 206 -19.44 -9.62 -12.23
CA ASP A 206 -19.95 -10.96 -12.50
C ASP A 206 -20.65 -11.63 -11.30
N GLY A 207 -20.82 -10.90 -10.19
CA GLY A 207 -21.44 -11.38 -8.95
C GLY A 207 -20.47 -12.04 -7.97
N THR A 208 -19.21 -12.25 -8.35
CA THR A 208 -18.17 -12.80 -7.46
C THR A 208 -17.87 -11.84 -6.31
N ILE A 209 -17.86 -10.54 -6.60
CA ILE A 209 -17.65 -9.45 -5.65
C ILE A 209 -18.78 -8.43 -5.79
N HIS A 210 -19.21 -7.85 -4.67
CA HIS A 210 -20.17 -6.75 -4.71
C HIS A 210 -19.50 -5.48 -5.29
N PRO A 211 -20.16 -4.73 -6.19
CA PRO A 211 -19.56 -3.54 -6.83
C PRO A 211 -18.97 -2.52 -5.85
N GLU A 212 -19.60 -2.32 -4.69
CA GLU A 212 -19.11 -1.41 -3.65
C GLU A 212 -17.77 -1.86 -3.06
N GLU A 213 -17.64 -3.16 -2.76
CA GLU A 213 -16.41 -3.72 -2.23
C GLU A 213 -15.30 -3.70 -3.28
N ALA A 214 -15.63 -3.91 -4.55
CA ALA A 214 -14.69 -3.76 -5.65
C ALA A 214 -14.11 -2.34 -5.73
N VAL A 215 -14.94 -1.29 -5.63
CA VAL A 215 -14.49 0.11 -5.63
C VAL A 215 -13.63 0.42 -4.40
N LYS A 216 -14.00 -0.09 -3.21
CA LYS A 216 -13.18 0.05 -1.99
C LYS A 216 -11.81 -0.60 -2.14
N GLN A 217 -11.75 -1.83 -2.64
CA GLN A 217 -10.49 -2.54 -2.88
C GLN A 217 -9.63 -1.81 -3.92
N ALA A 218 -10.21 -1.38 -5.04
CA ALA A 218 -9.49 -0.61 -6.06
C ALA A 218 -8.93 0.72 -5.50
N SER A 219 -9.71 1.41 -4.67
CA SER A 219 -9.25 2.65 -4.01
C SER A 219 -8.08 2.38 -3.06
N ARG A 220 -8.14 1.29 -2.27
CA ARG A 220 -7.04 0.88 -1.38
C ARG A 220 -5.76 0.59 -2.17
N ILE A 221 -5.87 -0.13 -3.29
CA ILE A 221 -4.71 -0.41 -4.16
C ILE A 221 -4.12 0.90 -4.66
N LEU A 222 -4.94 1.85 -5.13
CA LEU A 222 -4.44 3.14 -5.61
C LEU A 222 -3.75 3.94 -4.51
N ILE A 223 -4.33 3.99 -3.31
CA ILE A 223 -3.73 4.66 -2.15
C ILE A 223 -2.38 4.03 -1.80
N GLN A 224 -2.27 2.70 -1.77
CA GLN A 224 -1.01 2.00 -1.48
C GLN A 224 0.10 2.38 -2.47
N HIS A 225 -0.22 2.53 -3.76
CA HIS A 225 0.77 2.95 -4.76
C HIS A 225 1.18 4.42 -4.57
N LEU A 226 0.24 5.29 -4.20
CA LEU A 226 0.51 6.70 -3.93
C LEU A 226 1.23 6.91 -2.59
N MET A 227 1.05 6.02 -1.61
CA MET A 227 1.73 6.10 -0.31
C MET A 227 3.26 6.03 -0.43
N ILE A 228 3.75 5.22 -1.38
CA ILE A 228 5.20 5.11 -1.67
C ILE A 228 5.77 6.46 -2.10
N ILE A 229 4.95 7.29 -2.75
CA ILE A 229 5.32 8.60 -3.28
C ILE A 229 5.30 9.66 -2.17
N THR A 230 4.43 9.51 -1.17
CA THR A 230 4.16 10.62 -0.24
C THR A 230 5.30 10.91 0.75
N ASP A 231 5.94 9.95 1.43
CA ASP A 231 6.83 10.35 2.54
C ASP A 231 8.01 9.42 2.95
N GLU A 232 8.18 8.19 2.43
CA GLU A 232 9.26 7.30 2.95
C GLU A 232 10.31 6.83 1.93
N ASN A 233 10.06 6.91 0.62
CA ASN A 233 10.98 6.38 -0.39
C ASN A 233 11.37 7.37 -1.50
N ILE A 234 10.78 8.57 -1.53
CA ILE A 234 11.26 9.64 -2.41
C ILE A 234 12.35 10.39 -1.66
N THR A 235 13.56 9.83 -1.67
CA THR A 235 14.76 10.66 -1.59
C THR A 235 14.79 11.48 -2.88
N PHE A 236 14.25 12.69 -2.81
CA PHE A 236 14.69 13.69 -3.76
C PHE A 236 16.20 13.80 -3.55
N ASP A 237 16.98 13.56 -4.59
CA ASP A 237 18.43 13.85 -4.64
C ASP A 237 18.67 15.39 -4.64
N ASN A 238 17.83 16.10 -3.90
CA ASN A 238 18.00 17.48 -3.53
C ASN A 238 18.96 17.44 -2.36
N LYS A 239 20.24 17.69 -2.65
CA LYS A 239 21.22 18.18 -1.68
C LYS A 239 20.47 18.99 -0.64
N GLU A 240 20.47 18.45 0.58
CA GLU A 240 19.88 19.00 1.78
C GLU A 240 19.76 20.53 1.72
N GLU A 241 18.56 21.04 1.43
CA GLU A 241 18.11 22.17 2.22
C GLU A 241 17.88 21.59 3.61
N LYS A 242 18.97 21.56 4.39
CA LYS A 242 18.86 21.46 5.84
C LYS A 242 17.79 22.47 6.22
N LYS A 243 16.69 21.96 6.79
CA LYS A 243 15.78 22.76 7.57
C LYS A 243 16.66 23.51 8.57
N GLU A 244 16.92 24.77 8.30
CA GLU A 244 17.23 25.72 9.36
C GLU A 244 15.96 25.72 10.21
N ASP A 245 15.91 24.81 11.19
CA ASP A 245 15.12 25.05 12.37
C ASP A 245 15.48 26.48 12.78
N MET A 246 14.47 27.35 12.87
CA MET A 246 14.66 28.72 13.33
C MET A 246 15.20 28.67 14.75
N VAL A 247 16.53 28.58 14.88
CA VAL A 247 17.24 28.65 16.14
C VAL A 247 17.13 30.09 16.58
N ASP A 248 16.31 30.31 17.60
CA ASP A 248 16.15 31.59 18.29
C ASP A 248 17.52 32.29 18.45
N GLU A 249 17.62 33.58 18.12
CA GLU A 249 18.91 34.32 18.16
C GLU A 249 19.62 34.17 19.52
N GLN A 250 18.83 33.99 20.59
CA GLN A 250 19.28 33.76 21.96
C GLN A 250 20.01 32.42 22.12
N THR A 251 19.55 31.36 21.45
CA THR A 251 20.16 30.02 21.49
C THR A 251 21.47 29.99 20.70
N LEU A 252 21.56 30.73 19.60
CA LEU A 252 22.80 30.92 18.83
C LEU A 252 23.87 31.67 19.63
N GLN A 253 23.48 32.73 20.35
CA GLN A 253 24.39 33.46 21.24
C GLN A 253 24.86 32.58 22.40
N LEU A 254 23.96 31.81 23.02
CA LEU A 254 24.30 30.89 24.10
C LEU A 254 25.30 29.81 23.64
N ARG A 255 25.09 29.21 22.45
CA ARG A 255 26.05 28.26 21.86
C ARG A 255 27.43 28.89 21.64
N LYS A 256 27.51 30.14 21.17
CA LYS A 256 28.80 30.83 21.00
C LYS A 256 29.52 31.04 22.33
N VAL A 257 28.80 31.46 23.37
CA VAL A 257 29.39 31.66 24.71
C VAL A 257 29.92 30.34 25.27
N LEU A 258 29.16 29.24 25.14
CA LEU A 258 29.57 27.91 25.61
C LEU A 258 30.78 27.31 24.87
N LYS A 259 31.03 27.72 23.62
CA LYS A 259 32.23 27.33 22.83
C LYS A 259 33.52 28.04 23.23
N THR A 260 33.45 29.01 24.15
CA THR A 260 34.65 29.78 24.54
C THR A 260 35.64 28.86 25.28
N PRO A 261 36.90 28.77 24.82
CA PRO A 261 37.92 28.01 25.53
C PRO A 261 38.28 28.68 26.85
N LEU A 262 38.75 27.91 27.83
CA LEU A 262 39.15 28.46 29.14
C LEU A 262 40.33 29.44 29.04
N GLU A 263 41.10 29.40 27.95
CA GLU A 263 42.24 30.29 27.69
C GLU A 263 41.80 31.74 27.41
N ASP A 264 40.60 31.93 26.87
CA ASP A 264 40.00 33.24 26.59
C ASP A 264 39.22 33.79 27.80
N LEU A 265 39.22 33.07 28.92
CA LEU A 265 38.68 33.57 30.18
C LEU A 265 39.81 34.24 30.96
N ASP A 266 39.57 35.47 31.43
CA ASP A 266 40.50 36.26 32.25
C ASP A 266 40.62 35.70 33.69
N LEU A 267 40.91 34.41 33.81
CA LEU A 267 41.09 33.69 35.06
C LEU A 267 42.49 33.91 35.64
N SER A 268 42.60 33.86 36.96
CA SER A 268 43.91 33.83 37.59
C SER A 268 44.71 32.59 37.16
N VAL A 269 46.04 32.72 37.11
CA VAL A 269 46.97 31.61 36.80
C VAL A 269 46.71 30.39 37.69
N ARG A 270 46.21 30.60 38.91
CA ARG A 270 45.83 29.52 39.83
C ARG A 270 44.54 28.83 39.41
N ALA A 271 43.47 29.58 39.12
CA ALA A 271 42.18 29.01 38.70
C ALA A 271 42.33 28.23 37.38
N PHE A 272 43.02 28.81 36.39
CA PHE A 272 43.30 28.19 35.10
C PHE A 272 44.05 26.85 35.23
N ASN A 273 45.13 26.82 36.01
CA ASN A 273 45.91 25.59 36.20
C ASN A 273 45.14 24.51 36.99
N CYS A 274 44.23 24.89 37.89
CA CYS A 274 43.39 23.93 38.59
C CYS A 274 42.37 23.28 37.65
N LEU A 275 41.72 24.06 36.79
CA LEU A 275 40.75 23.56 35.80
C LEU A 275 41.42 22.69 34.74
N LYS A 276 42.59 23.12 34.23
CA LYS A 276 43.39 22.34 33.27
C LYS A 276 43.86 21.02 33.85
N ALA A 277 44.22 20.98 35.14
CA ALA A 277 44.57 19.74 35.83
C ALA A 277 43.36 18.79 36.01
N ALA A 278 42.14 19.34 36.07
CA ALA A 278 40.89 18.59 36.10
C ALA A 278 40.40 18.14 34.71
N LYS A 279 41.17 18.41 33.64
CA LYS A 279 40.83 18.13 32.23
C LYS A 279 39.61 18.88 31.71
N ILE A 280 39.23 19.98 32.35
CA ILE A 280 38.20 20.89 31.84
C ILE A 280 38.90 21.84 30.89
N ASN A 281 38.46 21.92 29.64
CA ASN A 281 39.10 22.74 28.59
C ASN A 281 38.18 23.84 28.04
N SER A 282 36.86 23.70 28.20
CA SER A 282 35.86 24.63 27.69
C SER A 282 34.88 25.11 28.76
N LEU A 283 34.19 26.21 28.47
CA LEU A 283 33.12 26.72 29.33
C LEU A 283 31.90 25.76 29.37
N SER A 284 31.65 25.02 28.28
CA SER A 284 30.59 24.00 28.21
C SER A 284 30.80 22.86 29.20
N GLU A 285 32.05 22.46 29.44
CA GLU A 285 32.37 21.43 30.44
C GLU A 285 32.28 21.99 31.86
N LEU A 286 32.75 23.22 32.09
CA LEU A 286 32.77 23.85 33.42
C LEU A 286 31.37 24.00 34.03
N VAL A 287 30.40 24.40 33.21
CA VAL A 287 29.01 24.67 33.61
C VAL A 287 28.26 23.41 34.06
N GLN A 288 28.70 22.22 33.66
CA GLN A 288 28.09 20.94 34.06
C GLN A 288 28.46 20.53 35.49
N TYR A 289 29.53 21.11 36.05
CA TYR A 289 29.94 20.80 37.42
C TYR A 289 29.15 21.63 38.43
N GLU A 290 28.86 21.00 39.57
CA GLU A 290 28.34 21.70 40.74
C GLU A 290 29.47 22.37 41.52
N GLN A 291 29.12 23.43 42.25
CA GLN A 291 30.06 24.20 43.08
C GLN A 291 30.80 23.33 44.11
N GLU A 292 30.13 22.32 44.65
CA GLU A 292 30.68 21.38 45.63
C GLU A 292 31.76 20.47 45.03
N ASP A 293 31.66 20.14 43.74
CA ASP A 293 32.62 19.28 43.05
C ASP A 293 33.90 20.02 42.69
N LEU A 294 33.80 21.31 42.36
CA LEU A 294 34.97 22.15 42.10
C LEU A 294 35.84 22.33 43.37
N MET A 295 35.22 22.36 44.55
CA MET A 295 35.93 22.44 45.83
C MET A 295 36.76 21.19 46.17
N LYS A 296 36.48 20.05 45.52
CA LYS A 296 37.24 18.80 45.70
C LYS A 296 38.56 18.81 44.92
N PHE A 297 38.76 19.78 44.02
CA PHE A 297 39.98 19.85 43.21
C PHE A 297 41.21 20.25 44.03
N ARG A 298 42.33 19.60 43.73
CA ARG A 298 43.61 19.83 44.43
C ARG A 298 44.07 21.27 44.24
N ASN A 299 44.34 21.97 45.34
CA ASN A 299 44.77 23.38 45.39
C ASN A 299 43.72 24.41 44.94
N PHE A 300 42.46 24.00 44.77
CA PHE A 300 41.33 24.88 44.54
C PHE A 300 40.94 25.59 45.86
N GLY A 301 40.65 26.89 45.80
CA GLY A 301 40.41 27.69 46.99
C GLY A 301 39.26 28.67 46.80
N GLN A 302 38.79 29.22 47.91
CA GLN A 302 37.59 30.08 47.95
C GLN A 302 37.69 31.30 47.03
N LYS A 303 38.90 31.87 46.85
CA LYS A 303 39.14 32.98 45.91
C LYS A 303 39.01 32.57 44.44
N SER A 304 39.48 31.37 44.07
CA SER A 304 39.35 30.86 42.70
C SER A 304 37.90 30.50 42.38
N LEU A 305 37.14 30.06 43.38
CA LEU A 305 35.71 29.80 43.24
C LEU A 305 34.95 31.11 42.96
N SER A 306 35.19 32.16 43.76
CA SER A 306 34.54 33.47 43.54
C SER A 306 34.91 34.10 42.20
N GLU A 307 36.14 33.90 41.73
CA GLU A 307 36.58 34.34 40.39
C GLU A 307 35.77 33.66 39.27
N ILE A 308 35.58 32.34 39.37
CA ILE A 308 34.82 31.58 38.36
C ILE A 308 33.32 31.94 38.41
N GLU A 309 32.76 32.08 39.61
CA GLU A 309 31.36 32.47 39.79
C GLU A 309 31.08 33.86 39.19
N GLN A 310 32.01 34.80 39.33
CA GLN A 310 31.90 36.12 38.72
C GLN A 310 31.93 36.03 37.19
N VAL A 311 32.86 35.26 36.61
CA VAL A 311 32.99 35.07 35.16
C VAL A 311 31.75 34.38 34.55
N LEU A 312 31.15 33.42 35.27
CA LEU A 312 29.91 32.77 34.85
C LEU A 312 28.73 33.73 34.90
N THR A 313 28.62 34.52 35.98
CA THR A 313 27.53 35.49 36.16
C THR A 313 27.58 36.61 35.11
N GLU A 314 28.77 37.13 34.78
CA GLU A 314 28.96 38.13 33.72
C GLU A 314 28.51 37.64 32.34
N ARG A 315 28.53 36.32 32.12
CA ARG A 315 28.12 35.66 30.86
C ARG A 315 26.71 35.05 30.94
N GLY A 316 25.97 35.27 32.03
CA GLY A 316 24.60 34.79 32.21
C GLY A 316 24.50 33.27 32.42
N LEU A 317 25.55 32.63 32.92
CA LEU A 317 25.64 31.19 33.16
C LEU A 317 25.64 30.87 34.65
N SER A 318 25.20 29.67 35.02
CA SER A 318 25.24 29.15 36.39
C SER A 318 25.88 27.76 36.45
N PHE A 319 26.33 27.34 37.62
CA PHE A 319 26.77 25.96 37.86
C PHE A 319 25.59 24.98 37.74
N GLY A 320 25.86 23.74 37.32
CA GLY A 320 24.88 22.66 37.22
C GLY A 320 23.85 22.80 36.11
N MET A 321 24.17 23.44 34.97
CA MET A 321 23.22 23.47 33.85
C MET A 321 23.23 22.17 33.02
N ASP A 322 22.04 21.60 32.84
CA ASP A 322 21.80 20.43 31.99
C ASP A 322 21.79 20.82 30.49
N LEU A 323 22.96 20.87 29.85
CA LEU A 323 23.10 21.13 28.41
C LEU A 323 22.28 20.21 27.49
N PRO A 324 22.08 18.90 27.79
CA PRO A 324 21.29 18.00 26.94
C PRO A 324 19.79 18.39 26.88
N LYS A 325 19.25 18.99 27.96
CA LYS A 325 17.84 19.46 27.98
C LYS A 325 17.63 20.73 27.15
N LEU A 326 18.69 21.45 26.81
CA LEU A 326 18.69 22.67 26.01
C LEU A 326 18.89 22.40 24.51
N GLY A 327 18.92 21.13 24.08
CA GLY A 327 19.15 20.77 22.67
C GLY A 327 20.58 21.08 22.20
N ILE A 328 21.54 21.06 23.13
CA ILE A 328 22.97 21.27 22.86
C ILE A 328 23.67 19.96 23.20
N ASP A 329 24.13 19.26 22.18
CA ASP A 329 24.80 17.98 22.33
C ASP A 329 26.22 18.21 22.86
N PRO A 330 26.63 17.63 24.01
CA PRO A 330 27.98 17.80 24.56
C PRO A 330 29.08 17.30 23.62
N SER A 331 28.73 16.49 22.62
CA SER A 331 29.64 15.94 21.62
C SER A 331 29.97 16.88 20.44
N GLU A 332 29.29 18.03 20.33
CA GLU A 332 29.53 19.05 19.29
C GLU A 332 30.64 20.07 19.63
N PHE A 333 31.37 19.87 20.73
CA PHE A 333 32.27 20.86 21.35
C PHE A 333 33.67 20.31 21.60
#